data_AF-A0A0H5A7U2-F1
#
_entry.id   AF-A0A0H5A7U2-F1
#
_cell.length_a   1.000
_cell.length_b   1.000
_cell.length_c   1.000
_cell.angle_alpha   90.00
_cell.angle_beta   90.00
_cell.angle_gamma   90.00
#
_symmetry.space_group_name_H-M   'P 1'
#
loop_
_entity.id
_entity.type
_entity.pdbx_description
1 polymer ?
#
loop_
_entity_poly.entity_id
_entity_poly.type
_entity_poly.pdbx_seq_one_letter_code
_entity_poly.pdbx_strand_id
1 'polypeptide(L)'
;MSYAYVFTLFFLITRLFELVIDRRHAPDIFLEYQIRPGGIAILALAILLGGMYFFQVTGGVDAWFNDYSKTYLEKKKGYGLLNFLLLMGANFLSFALGVHWRTKKSLNVPLVLLVLVVLVFCAYIQGIKSRIFYFLIFFSLPWLCTFKLTVFKGGLIFVGFVLLFSFAMYFRSNGFYNTPEMLLEYFLSYFNTIFLHDMVLRDMPADFFLTFDFPFKKWLTFVGVPSEGYLHDISRWLTSIYYPSQWFDESATQQWPIETELYLNYGNYIFWAVPVVLCALYICTLYYLRFRGGPVLLFIYVSELLLFLSMFRGSMFQWIALFNMAFYVCIWAGRRLLFSRISRPDPMLPKCHEI
;
A
#
# COMPACT_ATOMS: atom_id res chain seq x y z
N MET A 1 -4.67 -2.80 25.49
CA MET A 1 -4.75 -1.42 26.00
C MET A 1 -4.02 -0.46 25.07
N SER A 2 -2.76 -0.74 24.73
CA SER A 2 -1.87 0.14 23.93
C SER A 2 -2.33 0.37 22.48
N TYR A 3 -2.79 -0.67 21.76
CA TYR A 3 -3.34 -0.55 20.40
C TYR A 3 -4.56 0.37 20.32
N ALA A 4 -5.50 0.18 21.26
CA ALA A 4 -6.68 1.00 21.37
C ALA A 4 -6.30 2.46 21.65
N TYR A 5 -5.28 2.70 22.49
CA TYR A 5 -4.77 4.04 22.75
C TYR A 5 -4.21 4.71 21.48
N VAL A 6 -3.31 4.04 20.74
CA VAL A 6 -2.73 4.58 19.49
C VAL A 6 -3.82 4.84 18.44
N PHE A 7 -4.74 3.89 18.27
CA PHE A 7 -5.85 4.02 17.34
C PHE A 7 -6.80 5.16 17.72
N THR A 8 -7.19 5.26 19.00
CA THR A 8 -8.05 6.33 19.49
C THR A 8 -7.37 7.69 19.34
N LEU A 9 -6.08 7.80 19.67
CA LEU A 9 -5.32 9.03 19.52
C LEU A 9 -5.25 9.46 18.04
N PHE A 10 -4.91 8.53 17.15
CA PHE A 10 -4.93 8.78 15.71
C PHE A 10 -6.32 9.21 15.21
N PHE A 11 -7.38 8.51 15.63
CA PHE A 11 -8.75 8.82 15.22
C PHE A 11 -9.19 10.21 15.69
N LEU A 12 -8.96 10.56 16.96
CA LEU A 12 -9.33 11.86 17.53
C LEU A 12 -8.57 13.00 16.86
N ILE A 13 -7.25 12.86 16.66
CA ILE A 13 -6.43 13.89 16.01
C ILE A 13 -6.82 14.05 14.55
N THR A 14 -7.01 12.94 13.82
CA THR A 14 -7.46 12.97 12.42
C THR A 14 -8.81 13.65 12.33
N ARG A 15 -9.74 13.36 13.24
CA ARG A 15 -11.06 13.99 13.27
C ARG A 15 -10.98 15.48 13.57
N LEU A 16 -10.10 15.88 14.49
CA LEU A 16 -9.84 17.30 14.79
C LEU A 16 -9.32 18.02 13.55
N PHE A 17 -8.29 17.48 12.89
CA PHE A 17 -7.75 18.07 11.66
C PHE A 17 -8.77 18.10 10.53
N GLU A 18 -9.61 17.07 10.38
CA GLU A 18 -10.72 17.10 9.41
C GLU A 18 -11.74 18.22 9.68
N LEU A 19 -11.99 18.57 10.94
CA LEU A 19 -12.90 19.68 11.28
C LEU A 19 -12.28 21.04 10.95
N VAL A 20 -10.96 21.17 11.14
CA VAL A 20 -10.21 22.39 10.81
C VAL A 20 -10.08 22.57 9.30
N ILE A 21 -9.88 21.47 8.57
CA ILE A 21 -9.74 21.45 7.12
C ILE A 21 -11.14 21.43 6.48
N ASP A 22 -11.73 22.62 6.31
CA ASP A 22 -13.06 22.87 5.73
C ASP A 22 -13.43 21.90 4.57
N ARG A 23 -14.52 21.15 4.78
CA ARG A 23 -15.08 20.18 3.82
C ARG A 23 -15.87 20.89 2.72
N ARG A 24 -15.20 21.64 1.86
CA ARG A 24 -15.85 22.03 0.60
C ARG A 24 -16.05 20.78 -0.25
N HIS A 25 -17.29 20.53 -0.66
CA HIS A 25 -17.64 19.46 -1.60
C HIS A 25 -16.76 19.63 -2.85
N ALA A 26 -15.80 18.73 -3.03
CA ALA A 26 -15.00 18.72 -4.24
C ALA A 26 -15.89 18.19 -5.39
N PRO A 27 -15.96 18.90 -6.53
CA PRO A 27 -16.59 18.36 -7.72
C PRO A 27 -15.92 17.04 -8.12
N ASP A 28 -16.66 16.16 -8.81
CA ASP A 28 -16.13 14.88 -9.29
C ASP A 28 -14.93 15.13 -10.21
N ILE A 29 -13.71 14.94 -9.67
CA ILE A 29 -12.46 15.20 -10.37
C ILE A 29 -12.35 14.40 -11.68
N PHE A 30 -13.04 13.26 -11.77
CA PHE A 30 -13.01 12.43 -12.96
C PHE A 30 -13.78 13.03 -14.13
N LEU A 31 -14.61 14.07 -13.89
CA LEU A 31 -15.24 14.86 -14.96
C LEU A 31 -14.29 15.91 -15.55
N GLU A 32 -13.23 16.30 -14.84
CA GLU A 32 -12.28 17.33 -15.29
C GLU A 32 -11.06 16.75 -16.00
N TYR A 33 -10.85 15.43 -15.91
CA TYR A 33 -9.67 14.77 -16.46
C TYR A 33 -10.05 13.66 -17.42
N GLN A 34 -9.37 13.63 -18.56
CA GLN A 34 -9.43 12.53 -19.51
C GLN A 34 -8.11 11.79 -19.50
N ILE A 35 -8.17 10.46 -19.56
CA ILE A 35 -6.97 9.64 -19.70
C ILE A 35 -6.63 9.41 -21.18
N ARG A 36 -5.34 9.43 -21.50
CA ARG A 36 -4.78 9.18 -22.83
C ARG A 36 -4.50 7.68 -23.01
N PRO A 37 -5.20 6.98 -23.91
CA PRO A 37 -5.00 5.53 -24.13
C PRO A 37 -3.55 5.16 -24.47
N GLY A 38 -2.87 5.98 -25.27
CA GLY A 38 -1.46 5.76 -25.61
C GLY A 38 -0.52 5.79 -24.41
N GLY A 39 -0.79 6.66 -23.42
CA GLY A 39 0.00 6.69 -22.19
C GLY A 39 -0.15 5.41 -21.36
N ILE A 40 -1.38 4.87 -21.28
CA ILE A 40 -1.66 3.60 -20.61
C ILE A 40 -0.93 2.45 -21.33
N ALA A 41 -0.98 2.43 -22.67
CA ALA A 41 -0.29 1.41 -23.46
C ALA A 41 1.23 1.44 -23.25
N ILE A 42 1.85 2.63 -23.28
CA ILE A 42 3.28 2.79 -23.03
C ILE A 42 3.64 2.32 -21.62
N LEU A 43 2.86 2.71 -20.60
CA LEU A 43 3.07 2.26 -19.22
C LEU A 43 2.94 0.74 -19.10
N ALA A 44 1.91 0.14 -19.72
CA ALA A 44 1.69 -1.31 -19.73
C ALA A 44 2.86 -2.05 -20.39
N LEU A 45 3.35 -1.56 -21.53
CA LEU A 45 4.50 -2.14 -22.22
C LEU A 45 5.79 -2.01 -21.40
N ALA A 46 6.04 -0.86 -20.77
CA ALA A 46 7.19 -0.68 -19.91
C ALA A 46 7.20 -1.65 -18.71
N ILE A 47 6.03 -1.82 -18.06
CA ILE A 47 5.86 -2.79 -16.97
C ILE A 47 6.01 -4.22 -17.48
N LEU A 48 5.46 -4.54 -18.65
CA LEU A 48 5.59 -5.87 -19.25
C LEU A 48 7.05 -6.21 -19.55
N LEU A 49 7.79 -5.32 -20.20
CA LEU A 49 9.20 -5.50 -20.51
C LEU A 49 10.04 -5.62 -19.23
N GLY A 50 9.80 -4.74 -18.24
CA GLY A 50 10.46 -4.83 -16.94
C GLY A 50 10.15 -6.14 -16.20
N GLY A 51 8.90 -6.62 -16.31
CA GLY A 51 8.46 -7.90 -15.75
C GLY A 51 9.10 -9.09 -16.45
N MET A 52 9.21 -9.09 -17.78
CA MET A 52 9.92 -10.12 -18.54
C MET A 52 11.40 -10.16 -18.16
N TYR A 53 12.04 -8.98 -18.06
CA TYR A 53 13.42 -8.89 -17.60
C TYR A 53 13.57 -9.43 -16.18
N PHE A 54 12.70 -9.03 -15.24
CA PHE A 54 12.69 -9.55 -13.87
C PHE A 54 12.52 -11.07 -13.83
N PHE A 55 11.60 -11.61 -14.63
CA PHE A 55 11.35 -13.04 -14.75
C PHE A 55 12.60 -13.80 -15.22
N GLN A 56 13.29 -13.26 -16.24
CA GLN A 56 14.50 -13.85 -16.78
C GLN A 56 15.66 -13.83 -15.77
N VAL A 57 15.93 -12.68 -15.12
CA VAL A 57 17.06 -12.54 -14.19
C VAL A 57 16.86 -13.30 -12.87
N THR A 58 15.62 -13.62 -12.52
CA THR A 58 15.28 -14.40 -11.30
C THR A 58 15.19 -15.92 -11.54
N GLY A 59 15.57 -16.39 -12.72
CA GLY A 59 15.73 -17.82 -13.03
C GLY A 59 14.98 -18.31 -14.26
N GLY A 60 14.19 -17.47 -14.92
CA GLY A 60 13.52 -17.80 -16.18
C GLY A 60 12.42 -18.86 -16.05
N VAL A 61 11.97 -19.37 -17.19
CA VAL A 61 10.81 -20.28 -17.30
C VAL A 61 10.98 -21.51 -16.40
N ASP A 62 12.15 -22.16 -16.46
CA ASP A 62 12.39 -23.41 -15.74
C ASP A 62 12.29 -23.25 -14.23
N ALA A 63 12.77 -22.13 -13.67
CA ALA A 63 12.70 -21.90 -12.23
C ALA A 63 11.27 -21.58 -11.78
N TRP A 64 10.59 -20.69 -12.50
CA TRP A 64 9.27 -20.19 -12.12
C TRP A 64 8.17 -21.24 -12.23
N PHE A 65 8.21 -22.11 -13.23
CA PHE A 65 7.19 -23.14 -13.43
C PHE A 65 7.44 -24.42 -12.64
N ASN A 66 8.69 -24.82 -12.42
CA ASN A 66 8.99 -26.08 -11.70
C ASN A 66 8.99 -25.91 -10.18
N ASP A 67 9.44 -24.77 -9.65
CA ASP A 67 9.45 -24.50 -8.21
C ASP A 67 9.13 -23.03 -7.92
N TYR A 68 7.84 -22.70 -8.04
CA TYR A 68 7.32 -21.35 -7.83
C TYR A 68 7.67 -20.80 -6.45
N SER A 69 7.45 -21.60 -5.38
CA SER A 69 7.61 -21.13 -4.00
C SER A 69 9.06 -20.78 -3.70
N LYS A 70 10.00 -21.66 -4.08
CA LYS A 70 11.42 -21.42 -3.88
C LYS A 70 11.93 -20.27 -4.73
N THR A 71 11.52 -20.21 -6.00
CA THR A 71 11.92 -19.10 -6.89
C THR A 71 11.40 -17.76 -6.38
N TYR A 72 10.16 -17.74 -5.86
CA TYR A 72 9.57 -16.54 -5.27
C TYR A 72 10.29 -16.06 -4.01
N LEU A 73 10.72 -16.97 -3.13
CA LEU A 73 11.32 -16.63 -1.83
C LEU A 73 12.84 -16.36 -1.91
N GLU A 74 13.58 -17.19 -2.65
CA GLU A 74 15.04 -17.20 -2.61
C GLU A 74 15.68 -16.46 -3.78
N LYS A 75 15.18 -16.68 -5.01
CA LYS A 75 15.85 -16.22 -6.24
C LYS A 75 15.61 -14.75 -6.58
N LYS A 76 14.77 -14.05 -5.80
CA LYS A 76 14.54 -12.60 -5.94
C LYS A 76 15.58 -11.72 -5.27
N LYS A 77 16.46 -12.31 -4.44
CA LYS A 77 17.49 -11.58 -3.70
C LYS A 77 18.36 -10.78 -4.69
N GLY A 78 18.59 -9.50 -4.39
CA GLY A 78 19.34 -8.57 -5.25
C GLY A 78 18.48 -7.72 -6.20
N TYR A 79 17.27 -8.14 -6.56
CA TYR A 79 16.41 -7.40 -7.52
C TYR A 79 15.28 -6.60 -6.86
N GLY A 80 15.47 -6.19 -5.60
CA GLY A 80 14.45 -5.53 -4.78
C GLY A 80 13.91 -4.23 -5.38
N LEU A 81 14.78 -3.37 -5.93
CA LEU A 81 14.37 -2.10 -6.54
C LEU A 81 13.50 -2.32 -7.80
N LEU A 82 13.91 -3.24 -8.67
CA LEU A 82 13.13 -3.58 -9.87
C LEU A 82 11.76 -4.16 -9.48
N ASN A 83 11.73 -5.09 -8.51
CA ASN A 83 10.48 -5.63 -8.00
C ASN A 83 9.58 -4.53 -7.41
N PHE A 84 10.15 -3.57 -6.67
CA PHE A 84 9.41 -2.42 -6.14
C PHE A 84 8.81 -1.54 -7.25
N LEU A 85 9.60 -1.18 -8.27
CA LEU A 85 9.13 -0.37 -9.39
C LEU A 85 8.01 -1.07 -10.16
N LEU A 86 8.12 -2.38 -10.37
CA LEU A 86 7.07 -3.19 -10.97
C LEU A 86 5.82 -3.25 -10.09
N LEU A 87 5.98 -3.34 -8.76
CA LEU A 87 4.88 -3.43 -7.81
C LEU A 87 4.06 -2.14 -7.81
N MET A 88 4.73 -1.00 -7.65
CA MET A 88 4.11 0.32 -7.66
C MET A 88 3.60 0.70 -9.06
N GLY A 89 4.35 0.35 -10.11
CA GLY A 89 3.95 0.53 -11.50
C GLY A 89 2.67 -0.22 -11.83
N ALA A 90 2.56 -1.49 -11.46
CA ALA A 90 1.34 -2.29 -11.69
C ALA A 90 0.14 -1.78 -10.89
N ASN A 91 0.35 -1.34 -9.64
CA ASN A 91 -0.71 -0.69 -8.85
C ASN A 91 -1.23 0.57 -9.56
N PHE A 92 -0.32 1.41 -10.06
CA PHE A 92 -0.67 2.63 -10.76
C PHE A 92 -1.33 2.36 -12.12
N LEU A 93 -0.89 1.31 -12.84
CA LEU A 93 -1.52 0.87 -14.08
C LEU A 93 -2.96 0.39 -13.85
N SER A 94 -3.18 -0.37 -12.77
CA SER A 94 -4.51 -0.81 -12.37
C SER A 94 -5.43 0.37 -12.03
N PHE A 95 -4.91 1.36 -11.29
CA PHE A 95 -5.61 2.63 -11.05
C PHE A 95 -5.93 3.38 -12.35
N ALA A 96 -4.96 3.51 -13.26
CA ALA A 96 -5.12 4.17 -14.54
C ALA A 96 -6.22 3.49 -15.39
N LEU A 97 -6.26 2.15 -15.41
CA LEU A 97 -7.33 1.39 -16.07
C LEU A 97 -8.71 1.68 -15.45
N GLY A 98 -8.80 1.75 -14.12
CA GLY A 98 -10.03 2.13 -13.43
C GLY A 98 -10.52 3.52 -13.84
N VAL A 99 -9.62 4.50 -13.90
CA VAL A 99 -9.95 5.86 -14.37
C VAL A 99 -10.37 5.84 -15.84
N HIS A 100 -9.70 5.07 -16.69
CA HIS A 100 -10.06 4.92 -18.10
C HIS A 100 -11.49 4.41 -18.26
N TRP A 101 -11.83 3.37 -17.52
CA TRP A 101 -13.14 2.75 -17.58
C TRP A 101 -14.23 3.69 -17.07
N ARG A 102 -13.98 4.45 -15.99
CA ARG A 102 -14.95 5.43 -15.49
C ARG A 102 -15.18 6.59 -16.46
N THR A 103 -14.14 7.07 -17.13
CA THR A 103 -14.17 8.35 -17.87
C THR A 103 -14.58 8.20 -19.35
N LYS A 104 -14.45 7.02 -19.95
CA LYS A 104 -14.78 6.79 -21.36
C LYS A 104 -16.15 6.13 -21.52
N LYS A 105 -16.90 6.58 -22.54
CA LYS A 105 -18.20 5.99 -22.93
C LYS A 105 -18.03 4.63 -23.62
N SER A 106 -16.97 4.45 -24.40
CA SER A 106 -16.61 3.20 -25.06
C SER A 106 -15.20 2.77 -24.65
N LEU A 107 -15.04 1.49 -24.31
CA LEU A 107 -13.78 0.92 -23.86
C LEU A 107 -12.97 0.47 -25.08
N ASN A 108 -11.68 0.80 -25.08
CA ASN A 108 -10.74 0.23 -26.04
C ASN A 108 -10.40 -1.20 -25.61
N VAL A 109 -11.13 -2.18 -26.14
CA VAL A 109 -11.00 -3.60 -25.76
C VAL A 109 -9.56 -4.12 -25.89
N PRO A 110 -8.82 -3.89 -27.01
CA PRO A 110 -7.41 -4.27 -27.10
C PRO A 110 -6.53 -3.72 -25.97
N LEU A 111 -6.73 -2.45 -25.59
CA LEU A 111 -5.97 -1.84 -24.49
C LEU A 111 -6.32 -2.49 -23.15
N VAL A 112 -7.61 -2.73 -22.89
CA VAL A 112 -8.05 -3.40 -21.65
C VAL A 112 -7.43 -4.80 -21.55
N LEU A 113 -7.47 -5.57 -22.64
CA LEU A 113 -6.87 -6.90 -22.70
C LEU A 113 -5.35 -6.86 -22.46
N LEU A 114 -4.64 -5.92 -23.08
CA LEU A 114 -3.21 -5.71 -22.83
C LEU A 114 -2.95 -5.48 -21.34
N VAL A 115 -3.67 -4.54 -20.71
CA VAL A 115 -3.48 -4.25 -19.28
C VAL A 115 -3.80 -5.46 -18.42
N LEU A 116 -4.86 -6.20 -18.71
CA LEU A 116 -5.22 -7.41 -17.96
C LEU A 116 -4.12 -8.48 -18.03
N VAL A 117 -3.55 -8.73 -19.22
CA VAL A 117 -2.42 -9.65 -19.39
C VAL A 117 -1.22 -9.20 -18.55
N VAL A 118 -0.89 -7.90 -18.58
CA VAL A 118 0.21 -7.34 -17.79
C VAL A 118 -0.03 -7.50 -16.29
N LEU A 119 -1.25 -7.22 -15.82
CA LEU A 119 -1.60 -7.34 -14.40
C LEU A 119 -1.60 -8.80 -13.92
N VAL A 120 -2.11 -9.73 -14.72
CA VAL A 120 -2.06 -11.17 -14.40
C VAL A 120 -0.62 -11.66 -14.32
N PHE A 121 0.22 -11.26 -15.28
CA PHE A 121 1.64 -11.60 -15.28
C PHE A 121 2.36 -11.01 -14.06
N CYS A 122 2.10 -9.74 -13.72
CA CYS A 122 2.65 -9.11 -12.52
C CYS A 122 2.16 -9.80 -11.23
N ALA A 123 0.87 -10.16 -11.15
CA ALA A 123 0.33 -10.88 -10.00
C ALA A 123 1.03 -12.23 -9.80
N TYR A 124 1.30 -12.96 -10.89
CA TYR A 124 2.01 -14.23 -10.84
C TYR A 124 3.42 -14.06 -10.24
N ILE A 125 4.25 -13.17 -10.80
CA ILE A 125 5.64 -13.00 -10.35
C ILE A 125 5.74 -12.29 -8.98
N GLN A 126 4.73 -11.51 -8.57
CA GLN A 126 4.73 -10.74 -7.31
C GLN A 126 3.89 -11.36 -6.19
N GLY A 127 3.34 -12.55 -6.39
CA GLY A 127 2.57 -13.28 -5.37
C GLY A 127 1.07 -13.15 -5.60
N ILE A 128 0.47 -14.17 -6.22
CA ILE A 128 -0.90 -14.11 -6.73
C ILE A 128 -1.94 -13.84 -5.62
N LYS A 129 -1.72 -14.40 -4.43
CA LYS A 129 -2.70 -14.43 -3.31
C LYS A 129 -3.05 -13.04 -2.78
N SER A 130 -2.13 -12.07 -2.77
CA SER A 130 -2.39 -10.72 -2.24
C SER A 130 -2.53 -9.66 -3.32
N ARG A 131 -1.81 -9.81 -4.45
CA ARG A 131 -1.70 -8.77 -5.48
C ARG A 131 -3.01 -8.49 -6.22
N ILE A 132 -3.83 -9.51 -6.44
CA ILE A 132 -5.15 -9.35 -7.09
C ILE A 132 -6.04 -8.41 -6.27
N PHE A 133 -6.03 -8.51 -4.94
CA PHE A 133 -6.80 -7.61 -4.07
C PHE A 133 -6.32 -6.17 -4.15
N TYR A 134 -5.00 -5.96 -4.18
CA TYR A 134 -4.45 -4.61 -4.39
C TYR A 134 -4.87 -4.02 -5.73
N PHE A 135 -4.81 -4.79 -6.82
CA PHE A 135 -5.29 -4.33 -8.12
C PHE A 135 -6.79 -4.01 -8.08
N LEU A 136 -7.61 -4.84 -7.44
CA LEU A 136 -9.04 -4.55 -7.31
C LEU A 136 -9.31 -3.24 -6.54
N ILE A 137 -8.56 -3.00 -5.46
CA ILE A 137 -8.64 -1.74 -4.69
C ILE A 137 -8.28 -0.57 -5.60
N PHE A 138 -7.10 -0.58 -6.23
CA PHE A 138 -6.64 0.53 -7.07
C PHE A 138 -7.53 0.76 -8.29
N PHE A 139 -7.98 -0.30 -8.95
CA PHE A 139 -8.94 -0.23 -10.06
C PHE A 139 -10.25 0.42 -9.60
N SER A 140 -10.81 0.02 -8.46
CA SER A 140 -12.11 0.50 -7.98
C SER A 140 -12.09 1.90 -7.36
N LEU A 141 -10.91 2.46 -7.09
CA LEU A 141 -10.74 3.77 -6.45
C LEU A 141 -11.58 4.89 -7.03
N PRO A 142 -11.71 5.06 -8.37
CA PRO A 142 -12.54 6.11 -8.90
C PRO A 142 -13.94 6.04 -8.28
N TRP A 143 -14.62 4.91 -8.39
CA TRP A 143 -15.97 4.74 -7.83
C TRP A 143 -16.02 4.87 -6.32
N LEU A 144 -15.08 4.22 -5.60
CA LEU A 144 -15.05 4.21 -4.14
C LEU A 144 -14.95 5.63 -3.55
N CYS A 145 -14.18 6.52 -4.17
CA CYS A 145 -13.99 7.88 -3.66
C CYS A 145 -15.20 8.79 -3.82
N THR A 146 -16.13 8.44 -4.71
CA THR A 146 -17.42 9.13 -4.88
C THR A 146 -18.57 8.37 -4.24
N PHE A 147 -18.29 7.21 -3.66
CA PHE A 147 -19.32 6.35 -3.07
C PHE A 147 -19.79 6.90 -1.73
N LYS A 148 -21.09 7.18 -1.61
CA LYS A 148 -21.70 7.54 -0.33
C LYS A 148 -21.94 6.26 0.48
N LEU A 149 -21.13 6.08 1.53
CA LEU A 149 -21.26 4.98 2.47
C LEU A 149 -22.45 5.22 3.40
N THR A 150 -23.44 4.33 3.34
CA THR A 150 -24.55 4.25 4.30
C THR A 150 -24.29 3.09 5.25
N VAL A 151 -24.87 3.08 6.45
CA VAL A 151 -24.72 1.98 7.43
C VAL A 151 -24.99 0.61 6.81
N PHE A 152 -26.08 0.47 6.05
CA PHE A 152 -26.43 -0.78 5.36
C PHE A 152 -25.34 -1.26 4.39
N LYS A 153 -24.90 -0.38 3.48
CA LYS A 153 -23.76 -0.64 2.57
C LYS A 153 -22.48 -0.98 3.32
N GLY A 154 -22.23 -0.31 4.45
CA GLY A 154 -21.09 -0.62 5.34
C GLY A 154 -21.19 -2.02 5.92
N GLY A 155 -22.37 -2.44 6.39
CA GLY A 155 -22.64 -3.81 6.85
C GLY A 155 -22.41 -4.84 5.75
N LEU A 156 -22.89 -4.59 4.53
CA LEU A 156 -22.64 -5.47 3.38
C LEU A 156 -21.15 -5.58 3.03
N ILE A 157 -20.41 -4.47 3.04
CA ILE A 157 -18.95 -4.47 2.82
C ILE A 157 -18.26 -5.27 3.91
N PHE A 158 -18.66 -5.12 5.17
CA PHE A 158 -18.10 -5.86 6.30
C PHE A 158 -18.34 -7.37 6.17
N VAL A 159 -19.57 -7.79 5.88
CA VAL A 159 -19.89 -9.22 5.65
C VAL A 159 -19.10 -9.76 4.45
N GLY A 160 -19.04 -9.01 3.35
CA GLY A 160 -18.25 -9.38 2.18
C GLY A 160 -16.76 -9.52 2.50
N PHE A 161 -16.21 -8.60 3.30
CA PHE A 161 -14.83 -8.67 3.78
C PHE A 161 -14.59 -9.92 4.63
N VAL A 162 -15.46 -10.22 5.59
CA VAL A 162 -15.33 -11.42 6.44
C VAL A 162 -15.33 -12.68 5.58
N LEU A 163 -16.28 -12.82 4.64
CA LEU A 163 -16.36 -13.99 3.76
C LEU A 163 -15.12 -14.13 2.87
N LEU A 164 -14.67 -13.04 2.27
CA LEU A 164 -13.53 -13.02 1.36
C LEU A 164 -12.20 -13.26 2.10
N PHE A 165 -12.06 -12.72 3.32
CA PHE A 165 -10.95 -13.02 4.21
C PHE A 165 -10.96 -14.50 4.60
N SER A 166 -12.11 -15.04 5.01
CA SER A 166 -12.23 -16.45 5.39
C SER A 166 -11.83 -17.37 4.24
N PHE A 167 -12.33 -17.08 3.04
CA PHE A 167 -11.95 -17.78 1.81
C PHE A 167 -10.45 -17.68 1.53
N ALA A 168 -9.88 -16.47 1.56
CA ALA A 168 -8.46 -16.27 1.32
C ALA A 168 -7.60 -17.02 2.35
N MET A 169 -8.04 -17.09 3.60
CA MET A 169 -7.35 -17.80 4.66
C MET A 169 -7.36 -19.31 4.48
N TYR A 170 -8.49 -19.88 4.07
CA TYR A 170 -8.59 -21.28 3.71
C TYR A 170 -7.55 -21.68 2.65
N PHE A 171 -7.41 -20.88 1.58
CA PHE A 171 -6.39 -21.12 0.54
C PHE A 171 -4.96 -20.80 1.00
N ARG A 172 -4.78 -19.86 1.93
CA ARG A 172 -3.47 -19.53 2.48
C ARG A 172 -2.93 -20.68 3.33
N SER A 173 -3.79 -21.31 4.12
CA SER A 173 -3.43 -22.36 5.05
C SER A 173 -3.54 -23.77 4.46
N ASN A 174 -3.66 -23.90 3.13
CA ASN A 174 -3.86 -25.18 2.44
C ASN A 174 -5.01 -26.01 3.03
N GLY A 175 -6.11 -25.36 3.40
CA GLY A 175 -7.28 -26.00 3.97
C GLY A 175 -7.22 -26.27 5.48
N PHE A 176 -6.16 -25.85 6.18
CA PHE A 176 -6.08 -25.99 7.65
C PHE A 176 -7.20 -25.24 8.39
N TYR A 177 -7.46 -23.97 8.07
CA TYR A 177 -8.58 -23.22 8.65
C TYR A 177 -9.88 -23.51 7.89
N ASN A 178 -10.44 -24.72 8.08
CA ASN A 178 -11.64 -25.18 7.37
C ASN A 178 -12.96 -25.04 8.16
N THR A 179 -12.91 -24.71 9.46
CA THR A 179 -14.11 -24.44 10.28
C THR A 179 -14.16 -22.99 10.77
N PRO A 180 -15.37 -22.45 11.06
CA PRO A 180 -15.52 -21.11 11.63
C PRO A 180 -14.77 -20.91 12.95
N GLU A 181 -14.69 -21.94 13.80
CA GLU A 181 -14.01 -21.88 15.10
C GLU A 181 -12.51 -21.73 14.94
N MET A 182 -11.89 -22.54 14.05
CA MET A 182 -10.46 -22.43 13.75
C MET A 182 -10.13 -21.12 13.04
N LEU A 183 -11.06 -20.60 12.24
CA LEU A 183 -10.89 -19.32 11.58
C LEU A 183 -11.02 -18.14 12.56
N LEU A 184 -11.91 -18.25 13.55
CA LEU A 184 -12.01 -17.31 14.67
C LEU A 184 -10.75 -17.39 15.56
N GLU A 185 -10.28 -18.58 15.87
CA GLU A 185 -9.01 -18.79 16.59
C GLU A 185 -7.86 -18.17 15.81
N TYR A 186 -7.81 -18.37 14.48
CA TYR A 186 -6.84 -17.68 13.64
C TYR A 186 -7.01 -16.17 13.70
N PHE A 187 -8.22 -15.63 13.61
CA PHE A 187 -8.42 -14.18 13.75
C PHE A 187 -7.95 -13.63 15.09
N LEU A 188 -8.04 -14.41 16.17
CA LEU A 188 -7.60 -14.00 17.50
C LEU A 188 -6.09 -14.21 17.69
N SER A 189 -5.52 -15.26 17.11
CA SER A 189 -4.10 -15.67 17.25
C SER A 189 -3.16 -15.11 16.17
N TYR A 190 -3.69 -14.77 14.99
CA TYR A 190 -2.99 -14.07 13.91
C TYR A 190 -2.52 -12.68 14.34
N PHE A 191 -3.04 -12.18 15.46
CA PHE A 191 -2.55 -11.00 16.16
C PHE A 191 -1.76 -11.38 17.42
N ASN A 192 -0.86 -12.37 17.33
CA ASN A 192 0.13 -12.67 18.36
C ASN A 192 1.02 -11.46 18.72
N THR A 193 0.89 -10.35 17.99
CA THR A 193 1.37 -9.00 18.31
C THR A 193 1.40 -8.68 19.80
N ILE A 194 0.37 -9.00 20.60
CA ILE A 194 0.37 -8.74 22.05
C ILE A 194 1.46 -9.55 22.76
N PHE A 195 1.59 -10.84 22.45
CA PHE A 195 2.63 -11.69 23.02
C PHE A 195 4.02 -11.25 22.56
N LEU A 196 4.16 -10.84 21.29
CA LEU A 196 5.40 -10.27 20.78
C LEU A 196 5.79 -8.99 21.54
N HIS A 197 4.83 -8.10 21.81
CA HIS A 197 5.10 -6.89 22.61
C HIS A 197 5.49 -7.24 24.05
N ASP A 198 4.78 -8.18 24.69
CA ASP A 198 5.07 -8.63 26.06
C ASP A 198 6.47 -9.23 26.19
N MET A 199 6.98 -9.96 25.17
CA MET A 199 8.38 -10.41 25.15
C MET A 199 9.35 -9.23 25.24
N VAL A 200 9.15 -8.17 24.44
CA VAL A 200 10.01 -6.99 24.46
C VAL A 200 9.92 -6.26 25.80
N LEU A 201 8.73 -6.12 26.38
CA LEU A 201 8.55 -5.46 27.69
C LEU A 201 9.29 -6.18 28.82
N ARG A 202 9.47 -7.50 28.73
CA ARG A 202 10.19 -8.29 29.74
C ARG A 202 11.69 -8.21 29.59
N ASP A 203 12.17 -8.20 28.35
CA ASP A 203 13.60 -8.37 28.07
C ASP A 203 14.33 -7.05 27.80
N MET A 204 13.60 -5.99 27.41
CA MET A 204 14.18 -4.71 27.02
C MET A 204 13.55 -3.56 27.81
N PRO A 205 14.35 -2.68 28.43
CA PRO A 205 13.84 -1.44 29.00
C PRO A 205 13.35 -0.48 27.90
N ALA A 206 12.48 0.46 28.27
CA ALA A 206 12.06 1.52 27.37
C ALA A 206 13.26 2.39 26.99
N ASP A 207 13.30 2.82 25.73
CA ASP A 207 14.43 3.60 25.22
C ASP A 207 13.96 4.70 24.25
N PHE A 208 14.88 5.57 23.86
CA PHE A 208 14.68 6.64 22.91
C PHE A 208 15.58 6.45 21.69
N PHE A 209 15.00 6.55 20.50
CA PHE A 209 15.68 6.47 19.21
C PHE A 209 16.46 5.16 18.92
N LEU A 210 16.15 4.05 19.61
CA LEU A 210 16.91 2.79 19.49
C LEU A 210 16.92 2.20 18.07
N THR A 211 15.82 2.33 17.33
CA THR A 211 15.67 1.81 15.95
C THR A 211 15.38 2.90 14.93
N PHE A 212 15.46 4.18 15.33
CA PHE A 212 15.14 5.33 14.50
C PHE A 212 16.03 5.42 13.25
N ASP A 213 17.27 4.95 13.33
CA ASP A 213 18.25 5.01 12.26
C ASP A 213 18.15 3.83 11.25
N PHE A 214 17.43 2.76 11.59
CA PHE A 214 17.30 1.55 10.76
C PHE A 214 16.80 1.82 9.33
N PRO A 215 15.80 2.69 9.12
CA PRO A 215 15.31 2.97 7.79
C PRO A 215 16.39 3.65 6.93
N PHE A 216 17.19 4.52 7.53
CA PHE A 216 18.28 5.23 6.86
C PHE A 216 19.47 4.31 6.55
N LYS A 217 19.78 3.35 7.43
CA LYS A 217 20.81 2.33 7.18
C LYS A 217 20.56 1.59 5.87
N LYS A 218 19.30 1.25 5.55
CA LYS A 218 18.97 0.64 4.25
C LYS A 218 19.36 1.52 3.07
N TRP A 219 19.14 2.82 3.16
CA TRP A 219 19.52 3.77 2.12
C TRP A 219 21.02 3.95 1.97
N LEU A 220 21.73 4.00 3.11
CA LEU A 220 23.18 4.10 3.14
C LEU A 220 23.85 2.91 2.42
N THR A 221 23.24 1.71 2.46
CA THR A 221 23.77 0.57 1.68
C THR A 221 23.75 0.78 0.16
N PHE A 222 22.84 1.61 -0.39
CA PHE A 222 22.81 1.91 -1.83
C PHE A 222 23.90 2.89 -2.27
N VAL A 223 24.40 3.73 -1.37
CA VAL A 223 25.52 4.66 -1.63
C VAL A 223 26.87 4.07 -1.23
N GLY A 224 26.92 2.76 -0.99
CA GLY A 224 28.15 2.02 -0.71
C GLY A 224 28.65 2.15 0.73
N VAL A 225 27.85 2.70 1.65
CA VAL A 225 28.19 2.71 3.08
C VAL A 225 27.79 1.37 3.68
N PRO A 226 28.74 0.53 4.13
CA PRO A 226 28.43 -0.74 4.75
C PRO A 226 27.70 -0.49 6.07
N SER A 227 26.48 -1.02 6.21
CA SER A 227 25.79 -1.04 7.50
C SER A 227 26.14 -2.34 8.22
N GLU A 228 26.97 -2.27 9.26
CA GLU A 228 27.19 -3.42 10.14
C GLU A 228 25.84 -3.90 10.70
N GLY A 229 25.56 -5.20 10.56
CA GLY A 229 24.31 -5.84 11.02
C GLY A 229 23.14 -5.84 10.02
N TYR A 230 23.18 -5.06 8.92
CA TYR A 230 22.11 -4.99 7.91
C TYR A 230 20.69 -4.83 8.50
N LEU A 231 20.50 -4.24 9.68
CA LEU A 231 19.16 -4.09 10.22
C LEU A 231 18.49 -2.88 9.55
N HIS A 232 17.29 -3.10 9.02
CA HIS A 232 16.59 -2.15 8.15
C HIS A 232 15.20 -1.77 8.65
N ASP A 233 14.67 -2.59 9.55
CA ASP A 233 13.41 -2.39 10.25
C ASP A 233 13.44 -3.18 11.56
N ILE A 234 12.56 -2.79 12.49
CA ILE A 234 12.41 -3.43 13.79
C ILE A 234 12.00 -4.90 13.66
N SER A 235 11.21 -5.23 12.63
CA SER A 235 10.66 -6.57 12.47
C SER A 235 11.75 -7.59 12.22
N ARG A 236 12.69 -7.27 11.33
CA ARG A 236 13.89 -8.08 11.10
C ARG A 236 14.74 -8.18 12.36
N TRP A 237 14.97 -7.06 13.04
CA TRP A 237 15.85 -7.05 14.22
C TRP A 237 15.31 -7.94 15.33
N LEU A 238 14.06 -7.74 15.75
CA LEU A 238 13.46 -8.53 16.81
C LEU A 238 13.23 -9.99 16.37
N THR A 239 12.89 -10.26 15.11
CA THR A 239 12.84 -11.64 14.61
C THR A 239 14.20 -12.31 14.68
N SER A 240 15.30 -11.62 14.37
CA SER A 240 16.64 -12.22 14.47
C SER A 240 17.05 -12.57 15.90
N ILE A 241 16.44 -11.93 16.92
CA ILE A 241 16.67 -12.22 18.34
C ILE A 241 15.75 -13.34 18.82
N TYR A 242 14.44 -13.21 18.59
CA TYR A 242 13.42 -14.07 19.19
C TYR A 242 13.05 -15.29 18.35
N TYR A 243 13.21 -15.20 17.04
CA TYR A 243 12.85 -16.25 16.07
C TYR A 243 13.97 -16.44 15.04
N PRO A 244 15.20 -16.77 15.48
CA PRO A 244 16.37 -16.79 14.60
C PRO A 244 16.20 -17.76 13.43
N SER A 245 15.61 -18.94 13.61
CA SER A 245 15.37 -19.89 12.52
C SER A 245 14.51 -19.31 11.40
N GLN A 246 13.46 -18.55 11.73
CA GLN A 246 12.60 -17.93 10.71
C GLN A 246 13.35 -16.90 9.87
N TRP A 247 14.28 -16.15 10.47
CA TRP A 247 15.07 -15.19 9.72
C TRP A 247 16.20 -15.88 8.94
N PHE A 248 17.02 -16.68 9.63
CA PHE A 248 18.24 -17.25 9.06
C PHE A 248 17.96 -18.42 8.11
N ASP A 249 16.96 -19.24 8.38
CA ASP A 249 16.61 -20.40 7.55
C ASP A 249 15.55 -20.05 6.50
N GLU A 250 14.50 -19.29 6.89
CA GLU A 250 13.34 -19.03 6.01
C GLU A 250 13.36 -17.65 5.34
N SER A 251 14.27 -16.74 5.73
CA SER A 251 14.28 -15.34 5.28
C SER A 251 12.93 -14.61 5.53
N ALA A 252 12.22 -14.99 6.59
CA ALA A 252 10.92 -14.45 6.98
C ALA A 252 11.03 -13.55 8.23
N THR A 253 10.04 -12.67 8.41
CA THR A 253 9.95 -11.78 9.58
C THR A 253 8.61 -11.96 10.29
N GLN A 254 8.63 -11.86 11.61
CA GLN A 254 7.42 -11.68 12.40
C GLN A 254 6.92 -10.24 12.24
N GLN A 255 5.62 -10.05 12.38
CA GLN A 255 5.01 -8.72 12.35
C GLN A 255 4.85 -8.19 13.76
N TRP A 256 5.78 -7.32 14.16
CA TRP A 256 5.77 -6.71 15.48
C TRP A 256 4.78 -5.55 15.51
N PRO A 257 4.08 -5.33 16.63
CA PRO A 257 3.13 -4.23 16.74
C PRO A 257 3.83 -2.88 16.76
N ILE A 258 3.12 -1.84 16.32
CA ILE A 258 3.58 -0.45 16.37
C ILE A 258 3.96 -0.01 17.79
N GLU A 259 3.31 -0.58 18.81
CA GLU A 259 3.61 -0.29 20.22
C GLU A 259 5.03 -0.69 20.61
N THR A 260 5.58 -1.73 20.00
CA THR A 260 6.98 -2.10 20.23
C THR A 260 7.93 -1.06 19.66
N GLU A 261 7.66 -0.54 18.46
CA GLU A 261 8.45 0.57 17.88
C GLU A 261 8.33 1.83 18.74
N LEU A 262 7.12 2.16 19.20
CA LEU A 262 6.87 3.32 20.04
C LEU A 262 7.58 3.22 21.40
N TYR A 263 7.56 2.04 22.01
CA TYR A 263 8.22 1.76 23.29
C TYR A 263 9.76 1.89 23.20
N LEU A 264 10.36 1.44 22.11
CA LEU A 264 11.81 1.46 21.93
C LEU A 264 12.37 2.78 21.36
N ASN A 265 11.52 3.66 20.81
CA ASN A 265 11.98 4.90 20.19
C ASN A 265 11.44 6.18 20.83
N TYR A 266 10.29 6.09 21.49
CA TYR A 266 9.59 7.24 22.06
C TYR A 266 9.31 6.99 23.56
N GLY A 267 10.08 6.11 24.21
CA GLY A 267 9.94 5.78 25.62
C GLY A 267 8.53 5.33 26.01
N ASN A 268 8.17 5.57 27.28
CA ASN A 268 6.85 5.27 27.81
C ASN A 268 5.75 6.15 27.17
N TYR A 269 4.51 5.66 27.21
CA TYR A 269 3.26 6.14 26.55
C TYR A 269 3.04 7.65 26.33
N ILE A 270 3.72 8.52 27.07
CA ILE A 270 3.60 9.98 27.02
C ILE A 270 4.09 10.55 25.67
N PHE A 271 5.22 10.10 25.14
CA PHE A 271 5.75 10.68 23.89
C PHE A 271 5.20 10.03 22.62
N TRP A 272 4.38 8.99 22.74
CA TRP A 272 3.73 8.35 21.60
C TRP A 272 2.80 9.29 20.84
N ALA A 273 2.27 10.32 21.52
CA ALA A 273 1.41 11.30 20.89
C ALA A 273 2.10 12.06 19.75
N VAL A 274 3.40 12.36 19.88
CA VAL A 274 4.15 13.15 18.89
C VAL A 274 4.19 12.48 17.52
N PRO A 275 4.73 11.25 17.36
CA PRO A 275 4.81 10.62 16.05
C PRO A 275 3.40 10.31 15.48
N VAL A 276 2.41 10.02 16.33
CA VAL A 276 1.03 9.80 15.86
C VAL A 276 0.38 11.10 15.36
N VAL A 277 0.60 12.24 16.02
CA VAL A 277 0.14 13.57 15.54
C VAL A 277 0.75 13.86 14.17
N LEU A 278 2.05 13.62 13.98
CA LEU A 278 2.73 13.85 12.71
C LEU A 278 2.16 12.99 11.58
N CYS A 279 1.94 11.70 11.83
CA CYS A 279 1.30 10.81 10.85
C CYS A 279 -0.14 11.23 10.55
N ALA A 280 -0.94 11.62 11.56
CA ALA A 280 -2.29 12.10 11.37
C ALA A 280 -2.34 13.39 10.54
N LEU A 281 -1.44 14.34 10.80
CA LEU A 281 -1.31 15.57 10.03
C LEU A 281 -0.94 15.27 8.57
N TYR A 282 0.01 14.37 8.34
CA TYR A 282 0.43 13.94 7.01
C TYR A 282 -0.73 13.33 6.20
N ILE A 283 -1.44 12.36 6.77
CA ILE A 283 -2.58 11.69 6.12
C ILE A 283 -3.74 12.68 5.88
N CYS A 284 -4.03 13.57 6.84
CA CYS A 284 -5.06 14.61 6.65
C CYS A 284 -4.69 15.59 5.54
N THR A 285 -3.42 15.96 5.43
CA THR A 285 -2.91 16.83 4.37
C THR A 285 -3.06 16.16 3.00
N LEU A 286 -2.67 14.89 2.87
CA LEU A 286 -2.88 14.13 1.64
C LEU A 286 -4.36 13.96 1.31
N TYR A 287 -5.20 13.70 2.32
CA TYR A 287 -6.65 13.64 2.16
C TYR A 287 -7.16 14.95 1.57
N TYR A 288 -6.79 16.10 2.13
CA TYR A 288 -7.19 17.40 1.60
C TYR A 288 -6.74 17.65 0.16
N LEU A 289 -5.52 17.23 -0.17
CA LEU A 289 -4.92 17.44 -1.48
C LEU A 289 -5.41 16.44 -2.56
N ARG A 290 -5.99 15.30 -2.17
CA ARG A 290 -6.33 14.16 -3.07
C ARG A 290 -7.08 14.53 -4.35
N PHE A 291 -7.88 15.59 -4.32
CA PHE A 291 -8.69 16.06 -5.44
C PHE A 291 -8.18 17.35 -6.11
N ARG A 292 -7.20 18.04 -5.52
CA ARG A 292 -6.73 19.35 -6.00
C ARG A 292 -5.67 19.28 -7.09
N GLY A 293 -4.96 18.15 -7.16
CA GLY A 293 -3.87 17.92 -8.12
C GLY A 293 -4.20 16.95 -9.25
N GLY A 294 -5.48 16.57 -9.40
CA GLY A 294 -5.92 15.56 -10.35
C GLY A 294 -5.75 14.13 -9.84
N PRO A 295 -6.03 13.12 -10.70
CA PRO A 295 -6.16 11.72 -10.29
C PRO A 295 -4.90 11.12 -9.65
N VAL A 296 -3.71 11.64 -9.96
CA VAL A 296 -2.45 11.13 -9.41
C VAL A 296 -2.35 11.34 -7.90
N LEU A 297 -2.82 12.48 -7.37
CA LEU A 297 -2.81 12.70 -5.91
C LEU A 297 -3.75 11.75 -5.18
N LEU A 298 -4.83 11.33 -5.83
CA LEU A 298 -5.70 10.31 -5.26
C LEU A 298 -4.97 8.97 -5.11
N PHE A 299 -4.22 8.57 -6.14
CA PHE A 299 -3.38 7.37 -6.08
C PHE A 299 -2.33 7.46 -4.96
N ILE A 300 -1.66 8.62 -4.84
CA ILE A 300 -0.65 8.86 -3.79
C ILE A 300 -1.30 8.77 -2.41
N TYR A 301 -2.41 9.47 -2.19
CA TYR A 301 -3.15 9.43 -0.93
C TYR A 301 -3.53 7.99 -0.53
N VAL A 302 -4.10 7.21 -1.45
CA VAL A 302 -4.49 5.83 -1.14
C VAL A 302 -3.29 4.94 -0.89
N SER A 303 -2.20 5.09 -1.65
CA SER A 303 -0.99 4.31 -1.45
C SER A 303 -0.40 4.56 -0.06
N GLU A 304 -0.34 5.82 0.35
CA GLU A 304 0.12 6.22 1.69
C GLU A 304 -0.84 5.82 2.79
N LEU A 305 -2.15 5.80 2.53
CA LEU A 305 -3.12 5.27 3.48
C LEU A 305 -2.93 3.77 3.70
N LEU A 306 -2.68 2.99 2.63
CA LEU A 306 -2.40 1.55 2.74
C LEU A 306 -1.06 1.29 3.44
N LEU A 307 -0.04 2.11 3.17
CA LEU A 307 1.24 2.08 3.90
C LEU A 307 1.04 2.43 5.38
N PHE A 308 0.20 3.40 5.68
CA PHE A 308 -0.14 3.77 7.04
C PHE A 308 -0.81 2.62 7.79
N LEU A 309 -1.77 1.94 7.16
CA LEU A 309 -2.42 0.77 7.74
C LEU A 309 -1.44 -0.40 7.99
N SER A 310 -0.36 -0.52 7.22
CA SER A 310 0.67 -1.54 7.47
C SER A 310 1.58 -1.20 8.65
N MET A 311 1.69 0.07 9.06
CA MET A 311 2.51 0.50 10.21
C MET A 311 2.05 -0.11 11.53
N PHE A 312 0.76 -0.43 11.68
CA PHE A 312 0.23 -1.12 12.87
C PHE A 312 0.88 -2.49 13.11
N ARG A 313 1.58 -3.03 12.11
CA ARG A 313 2.21 -4.35 12.11
C ARG A 313 3.67 -4.29 11.60
N GLY A 314 4.36 -3.21 11.94
CA GLY A 314 5.76 -3.03 11.61
C GLY A 314 6.30 -1.71 12.16
N SER A 315 7.22 -1.11 11.42
CA SER A 315 7.84 0.15 11.81
C SER A 315 6.99 1.36 11.40
N MET A 316 7.00 2.41 12.23
CA MET A 316 6.45 3.72 11.88
C MET A 316 7.20 4.37 10.72
N PHE A 317 8.52 4.20 10.67
CA PHE A 317 9.34 4.75 9.59
C PHE A 317 9.78 3.61 8.69
N GLN A 318 8.93 3.25 7.72
CA GLN A 318 9.29 2.17 6.81
C GLN A 318 10.36 2.66 5.82
N TRP A 319 11.47 1.91 5.69
CA TRP A 319 12.55 2.22 4.75
C TRP A 319 12.07 2.38 3.30
N ILE A 320 10.94 1.73 2.96
CA ILE A 320 10.31 1.80 1.64
C ILE A 320 9.66 3.17 1.36
N ALA A 321 9.36 3.98 2.39
CA ALA A 321 8.68 5.26 2.24
C ALA A 321 9.44 6.24 1.35
N LEU A 322 10.78 6.27 1.44
CA LEU A 322 11.61 7.10 0.56
C LEU A 322 11.55 6.63 -0.90
N PHE A 323 11.42 5.32 -1.17
CA PHE A 323 11.25 4.79 -2.53
C PHE A 323 9.87 5.16 -3.07
N ASN A 324 8.84 5.11 -2.21
CA ASN A 324 7.51 5.60 -2.54
C ASN A 324 7.54 7.09 -2.90
N MET A 325 8.20 7.94 -2.12
CA MET A 325 8.35 9.37 -2.42
C MET A 325 8.99 9.61 -3.79
N ALA A 326 10.10 8.93 -4.10
CA ALA A 326 10.74 9.02 -5.41
C ALA A 326 9.79 8.58 -6.54
N PHE A 327 9.08 7.47 -6.35
CA PHE A 327 8.06 7.00 -7.30
C PHE A 327 6.94 8.03 -7.50
N TYR A 328 6.45 8.64 -6.41
CA TYR A 328 5.40 9.66 -6.45
C TYR A 328 5.83 10.90 -7.22
N VAL A 329 7.06 11.37 -7.03
CA VAL A 329 7.62 12.47 -7.80
C VAL A 329 7.64 12.12 -9.30
N CYS A 330 8.07 10.92 -9.65
CA CYS A 330 8.10 10.44 -11.04
C CYS A 330 6.70 10.42 -11.69
N ILE A 331 5.69 9.81 -11.04
CA ILE A 331 4.32 9.77 -11.59
C ILE A 331 3.68 11.17 -11.61
N TRP A 332 4.02 12.03 -10.65
CA TRP A 332 3.52 13.40 -10.60
C TRP A 332 4.09 14.26 -11.72
N ALA A 333 5.39 14.14 -12.01
CA ALA A 333 6.05 14.80 -13.13
C ALA A 333 5.53 14.25 -14.48
N GLY A 334 5.38 12.92 -14.58
CA GLY A 334 4.85 12.23 -15.76
C GLY A 334 3.34 12.35 -15.96
N ARG A 335 2.61 13.02 -15.07
CA ARG A 335 1.13 13.01 -15.07
C ARG A 335 0.50 13.47 -16.40
N ARG A 336 1.14 14.39 -17.11
CA ARG A 336 0.65 14.93 -18.40
C ARG A 336 0.69 13.92 -19.54
N LEU A 337 1.51 12.87 -19.43
CA LEU A 337 1.56 11.78 -20.40
C LEU A 337 0.30 10.91 -20.33
N LEU A 338 -0.28 10.78 -19.14
CA LEU A 338 -1.44 9.92 -18.87
C LEU A 338 -2.74 10.71 -18.79
N PHE A 339 -2.75 11.86 -18.11
CA PHE A 339 -3.94 12.63 -17.82
C PHE A 339 -3.88 14.00 -18.52
N SER A 340 -4.90 14.31 -19.31
CA SER A 340 -5.15 15.64 -19.85
C SER A 340 -6.36 16.26 -19.15
N ARG A 341 -6.23 17.52 -18.76
CA ARG A 341 -7.38 18.29 -18.25
C ARG A 341 -8.31 18.60 -19.41
N ILE A 342 -9.61 18.37 -19.21
CA ILE A 342 -10.64 18.78 -20.15
C ILE A 342 -10.90 20.26 -19.86
N SER A 343 -10.53 21.15 -20.78
CA SER A 343 -11.03 22.52 -20.74
C SER A 343 -12.55 22.45 -20.87
N ARG A 344 -13.29 22.79 -19.81
CA ARG A 344 -14.73 23.01 -19.97
C ARG A 344 -14.91 24.14 -20.99
N PRO A 345 -15.77 24.03 -22.01
CA PRO A 345 -16.35 25.23 -22.57
C PRO A 345 -17.06 25.94 -21.42
N ASP A 346 -16.88 27.26 -21.30
CA ASP A 346 -17.62 28.07 -20.34
C ASP A 346 -19.09 27.64 -20.35
N PRO A 347 -19.73 27.46 -19.18
CA PRO A 347 -21.18 27.37 -19.16
C PRO A 347 -21.67 28.66 -19.81
N MET A 348 -22.28 28.52 -20.98
CA MET A 348 -22.77 29.64 -21.78
C MET A 348 -23.42 30.67 -20.87
N LEU A 349 -22.86 31.88 -20.87
CA LEU A 349 -23.65 33.08 -20.58
C LEU A 349 -24.98 32.92 -21.33
N PRO A 350 -26.13 33.07 -20.65
CA PRO A 350 -27.40 33.00 -21.35
C PRO A 350 -27.34 34.06 -22.45
N LYS A 351 -27.52 33.64 -23.70
CA LYS A 351 -27.80 34.58 -24.79
C LYS A 351 -29.06 35.31 -24.36
N CYS A 352 -28.93 36.57 -23.95
CA CYS A 352 -30.05 37.48 -23.90
C CYS A 352 -30.69 37.44 -25.29
N HIS A 353 -31.90 36.89 -25.36
CA HIS A 353 -32.81 37.22 -26.43
C HIS A 353 -33.18 38.68 -26.23
N GLU A 354 -32.56 39.57 -27.00
CA GLU A 354 -33.13 40.87 -27.27
C GLU A 354 -34.34 40.64 -28.19
N ILE A 355 -35.51 41.03 -27.67
CA ILE A 355 -36.76 41.23 -28.39
C ILE A 355 -36.71 42.62 -29.01
#